data_AF-A0A0M9ZGF3-F1
#
_entry.id   AF-A0A0M9ZGF3-F1
#
_cell.length_a   1.000
_cell.length_b   1.000
_cell.length_c   1.000
_cell.angle_alpha   90.00
_cell.angle_beta   90.00
_cell.angle_gamma   90.00
#
_symmetry.space_group_name_H-M   'P 1'
#
loop_
_entity.id
_entity.type
_entity.pdbx_description
1 polymer ?
#
loop_
_entity_poly.entity_id
_entity_poly.type
_entity_poly.pdbx_seq_one_letter_code
_entity_poly.pdbx_strand_id
1 'polypeptide(L)'
;MAGAAARPVVFARSVPAAASARSDCPHCGSGVLGRRLPVLPASGRCPACAQAIGPHAFTPEAAAAVAFAVIAAGGASGWFAAAQYWIAACGVALALIDVAVQRLPDVLTLPALCGTFLLLTAAQLAGEPGSLGRAAAAAAVLTAVFLLIAFTGAMGIGDVKLAPAIGALLGWSSWTALFWGAAAGFVVGAVLEVARMAVGRARRTHVSFGPYMVIGALAVSVTAA
;
A
#
# COMPACT_ATOMS: atom_id res chain seq x y z
N MET A 1 5.01 -9.04 5.39
CA MET A 1 5.31 -8.30 4.13
C MET A 1 6.16 -7.04 4.35
N ALA A 2 6.67 -6.81 5.56
CA ALA A 2 7.68 -5.77 5.80
C ALA A 2 9.10 -6.38 5.76
N GLY A 3 10.11 -5.53 5.60
CA GLY A 3 11.52 -5.94 5.67
C GLY A 3 12.04 -6.66 4.42
N ALA A 4 13.07 -7.49 4.60
CA ALA A 4 13.77 -8.20 3.51
C ALA A 4 12.86 -9.11 2.66
N ALA A 5 11.71 -9.55 3.22
CA ALA A 5 10.71 -10.35 2.52
C ALA A 5 9.80 -9.53 1.57
N ALA A 6 9.74 -8.20 1.71
CA ALA A 6 9.00 -7.34 0.79
C ALA A 6 9.66 -7.32 -0.61
N ARG A 7 10.99 -7.35 -0.64
CA ARG A 7 11.82 -7.22 -1.84
C ARG A 7 11.59 -8.31 -2.89
N PRO A 8 11.60 -9.62 -2.54
CA PRO A 8 11.28 -10.69 -3.48
C PRO A 8 9.83 -10.62 -4.00
N VAL A 9 8.88 -10.18 -3.16
CA VAL A 9 7.49 -10.01 -3.58
C VAL A 9 7.35 -8.87 -4.59
N VAL A 10 7.98 -7.72 -4.32
CA VAL A 10 7.99 -6.57 -5.25
C VAL A 10 8.64 -6.99 -6.58
N PHE A 11 9.78 -7.67 -6.54
CA PHE A 11 10.48 -8.13 -7.75
C PHE A 11 9.65 -9.13 -8.57
N ALA A 12 9.08 -10.15 -7.93
CA ALA A 12 8.27 -11.17 -8.60
C ALA A 12 7.02 -10.60 -9.27
N ARG A 13 6.42 -9.56 -8.67
CA ARG A 13 5.15 -8.98 -9.11
C ARG A 13 5.30 -7.73 -9.98
N SER A 14 6.52 -7.29 -10.23
CA SER A 14 6.84 -6.21 -11.18
C SER A 14 6.80 -6.70 -12.65
N VAL A 15 5.68 -7.30 -13.06
CA VAL A 15 5.44 -7.83 -14.42
C VAL A 15 4.09 -7.37 -14.98
N PRO A 16 3.95 -7.25 -16.32
CA PRO A 16 2.66 -6.99 -16.97
C PRO A 16 1.64 -8.08 -16.62
N ALA A 17 0.34 -7.71 -16.54
CA ALA A 17 -0.72 -8.58 -16.03
C ALA A 17 -0.94 -9.91 -16.79
N ALA A 18 -0.46 -10.01 -18.03
CA ALA A 18 -0.52 -11.24 -18.83
C ALA A 18 0.65 -12.22 -18.56
N ALA A 19 1.65 -11.82 -17.76
CA ALA A 19 2.85 -12.61 -17.50
C ALA A 19 2.82 -13.25 -16.09
N SER A 20 3.35 -14.46 -15.99
CA SER A 20 3.57 -15.15 -14.72
C SER A 20 4.56 -14.38 -13.83
N ALA A 21 4.50 -14.62 -12.52
CA ALA A 21 5.40 -13.99 -11.56
C ALA A 21 6.87 -14.21 -11.96
N ARG A 22 7.65 -13.13 -11.99
CA ARG A 22 9.04 -13.15 -12.47
C ARG A 22 9.94 -13.85 -11.47
N SER A 23 10.48 -15.01 -11.83
CA SER A 23 11.56 -15.67 -11.10
C SER A 23 12.95 -15.29 -11.60
N ASP A 24 13.04 -14.84 -12.84
CA ASP A 24 14.30 -14.74 -13.59
C ASP A 24 14.67 -13.28 -13.87
N CYS A 25 15.97 -13.02 -14.03
CA CYS A 25 16.44 -11.70 -14.40
C CYS A 25 15.99 -11.35 -15.83
N PRO A 26 15.40 -10.16 -16.07
CA PRO A 26 14.96 -9.75 -17.41
C PRO A 26 16.13 -9.47 -18.38
N HIS A 27 17.35 -9.30 -17.86
CA HIS A 27 18.53 -8.97 -18.68
C HIS A 27 19.37 -10.19 -19.05
N CYS A 28 19.46 -11.20 -18.18
CA CYS A 28 20.33 -12.35 -18.39
C CYS A 28 19.65 -13.71 -18.23
N GLY A 29 18.36 -13.75 -17.86
CA GLY A 29 17.62 -15.01 -17.69
C GLY A 29 18.02 -15.85 -16.47
N SER A 30 18.94 -15.38 -15.61
CA SER A 30 19.34 -16.15 -14.42
C SER A 30 18.17 -16.26 -13.43
N GLY A 31 17.92 -17.46 -12.88
CA GLY A 31 16.91 -17.67 -11.83
C GLY A 31 17.28 -16.99 -10.52
N VAL A 32 16.69 -15.83 -10.26
CA VAL A 32 16.96 -15.00 -9.07
C VAL A 32 16.17 -15.49 -7.86
N LEU A 33 14.91 -15.90 -8.05
CA LEU A 33 14.03 -16.39 -6.97
C LEU A 33 14.02 -17.92 -6.83
N GLY A 34 14.72 -18.66 -7.68
CA GLY A 34 14.85 -20.13 -7.60
C GLY A 34 15.86 -20.64 -6.57
N ARG A 35 16.44 -19.76 -5.73
CA ARG A 35 17.42 -20.13 -4.69
C ARG A 35 16.72 -20.50 -3.39
N ARG A 36 17.33 -21.40 -2.58
CA ARG A 36 16.78 -21.96 -1.32
C ARG A 36 16.30 -20.92 -0.29
N LEU A 37 16.72 -19.66 -0.41
CA LEU A 37 16.16 -18.51 0.27
C LEU A 37 15.92 -17.40 -0.76
N PRO A 38 14.68 -16.90 -0.94
CA PRO A 38 14.33 -15.87 -1.92
C PRO A 38 14.75 -14.48 -1.41
N VAL A 39 16.04 -14.26 -1.19
CA VAL A 39 16.57 -12.99 -0.71
C VAL A 39 17.22 -12.25 -1.87
N LEU A 40 16.67 -11.10 -2.26
CA LEU A 40 17.35 -10.24 -3.22
C LEU A 40 18.60 -9.61 -2.59
N PRO A 41 19.72 -9.54 -3.32
CA PRO A 41 20.94 -8.92 -2.83
C PRO A 41 20.71 -7.45 -2.49
N ALA A 42 21.37 -6.94 -1.44
CA ALA A 42 21.11 -5.61 -0.89
C ALA A 42 21.26 -4.45 -1.92
N SER A 43 22.03 -4.68 -2.98
CA SER A 43 22.22 -3.72 -4.07
C SER A 43 20.96 -3.49 -4.93
N GLY A 44 19.97 -4.40 -4.90
CA GLY A 44 18.86 -4.41 -5.87
C GLY A 44 19.28 -4.81 -7.28
N ARG A 45 20.51 -5.34 -7.43
CA ARG A 45 21.11 -5.74 -8.71
C ARG A 45 21.12 -7.26 -8.89
N CYS A 46 21.17 -7.71 -10.14
CA CYS A 46 21.37 -9.12 -10.45
C CYS A 46 22.69 -9.64 -9.85
N PRO A 47 22.72 -10.79 -9.17
CA PRO A 47 23.98 -11.41 -8.77
C PRO A 47 24.80 -11.95 -9.96
N ALA A 48 24.18 -12.18 -11.13
CA ALA A 48 24.85 -12.70 -12.32
C ALA A 48 25.33 -11.59 -13.27
N CYS A 49 24.48 -10.60 -13.60
CA CYS A 49 24.79 -9.56 -14.58
C CYS A 49 24.96 -8.14 -14.01
N ALA A 50 24.86 -7.97 -12.68
CA ALA A 50 24.98 -6.68 -11.97
C ALA A 50 24.02 -5.55 -12.43
N GLN A 51 23.09 -5.81 -13.34
CA GLN A 51 22.05 -4.87 -13.75
C GLN A 51 21.03 -4.64 -12.64
N ALA A 52 20.47 -3.43 -12.56
CA ALA A 52 19.43 -3.11 -11.60
C ALA A 52 18.15 -3.88 -11.94
N ILE A 53 17.65 -4.66 -10.98
CA ILE A 53 16.47 -5.50 -11.16
C ILE A 53 15.28 -5.00 -10.33
N GLY A 54 15.55 -4.37 -9.18
CA GLY A 54 14.51 -3.95 -8.25
C GLY A 54 14.97 -2.81 -7.34
N PRO A 55 14.11 -2.36 -6.41
CA PRO A 55 14.42 -1.28 -5.49
C PRO A 55 15.64 -1.60 -4.61
N HIS A 56 16.43 -0.56 -4.32
CA HIS A 56 17.57 -0.63 -3.40
C HIS A 56 17.14 -1.12 -2.01
N ALA A 57 18.00 -1.86 -1.30
CA ALA A 57 17.66 -2.55 -0.04
C ALA A 57 17.51 -1.68 1.20
N PHE A 58 16.97 -0.49 1.04
CA PHE A 58 16.66 0.40 2.14
C PHE A 58 15.34 1.12 1.94
N THR A 59 14.80 1.19 0.73
CA THR A 59 13.58 1.95 0.47
C THR A 59 12.33 1.31 1.10
N PRO A 60 12.04 -0.01 0.94
CA PRO A 60 10.91 -0.63 1.66
C PRO A 60 11.11 -0.63 3.16
N GLU A 61 12.32 -0.90 3.62
CA GLU A 61 12.64 -1.02 5.04
C GLU A 61 12.50 0.34 5.75
N ALA A 62 13.08 1.40 5.18
CA ALA A 62 12.95 2.75 5.72
C ALA A 62 11.51 3.26 5.65
N ALA A 63 10.79 3.02 4.55
CA ALA A 63 9.39 3.42 4.45
C ALA A 63 8.51 2.72 5.50
N ALA A 64 8.70 1.41 5.69
CA ALA A 64 7.99 0.67 6.73
C ALA A 64 8.39 1.13 8.15
N ALA A 65 9.69 1.36 8.40
CA ALA A 65 10.18 1.84 9.68
C ALA A 65 9.60 3.23 10.02
N VAL A 66 9.57 4.15 9.06
CA VAL A 66 8.97 5.48 9.25
C VAL A 66 7.47 5.36 9.50
N ALA A 67 6.75 4.56 8.71
CA ALA A 67 5.31 4.37 8.92
C ALA A 67 5.02 3.79 10.32
N PHE A 68 5.80 2.80 10.76
CA PHE A 68 5.65 2.19 12.07
C PHE A 68 6.02 3.14 13.20
N ALA A 69 7.08 3.95 13.03
CA ALA A 69 7.47 4.96 14.00
C ALA A 69 6.39 6.04 14.17
N VAL A 70 5.75 6.47 13.07
CA VAL A 70 4.63 7.42 13.13
C VAL A 70 3.44 6.83 13.88
N ILE A 71 3.08 5.57 13.60
CA ILE A 71 1.99 4.88 14.33
C ILE A 71 2.31 4.76 15.81
N ALA A 72 3.53 4.34 16.15
CA ALA A 72 3.99 4.23 17.54
C ALA A 72 3.99 5.58 18.27
N ALA A 73 4.42 6.65 17.60
CA ALA A 73 4.48 7.99 18.17
C ALA A 73 3.08 8.58 18.50
N GLY A 74 2.03 8.14 17.82
CA GLY A 74 0.65 8.53 18.16
C GLY A 74 0.04 7.76 19.34
N GLY A 75 0.82 6.94 20.05
CA GLY A 75 0.30 6.20 21.22
C GLY A 75 -0.59 5.01 20.87
N ALA A 76 -0.50 4.51 19.63
CA ALA A 76 -1.31 3.40 19.16
C ALA A 76 -1.08 2.14 20.02
N SER A 77 -2.16 1.61 20.58
CA SER A 77 -2.16 0.36 21.35
C SER A 77 -3.38 -0.51 20.99
N GLY A 78 -3.35 -1.79 21.39
CA GLY A 78 -4.45 -2.72 21.14
C GLY A 78 -4.51 -3.29 19.71
N TRP A 79 -5.64 -3.89 19.39
CA TRP A 79 -5.94 -4.52 18.10
C TRP A 79 -6.19 -3.49 17.00
N PHE A 80 -6.68 -2.30 17.33
CA PHE A 80 -6.76 -1.21 16.35
C PHE A 80 -5.38 -0.78 15.85
N ALA A 81 -4.39 -0.68 16.76
CA ALA A 81 -3.01 -0.42 16.37
C ALA A 81 -2.46 -1.53 15.46
N ALA A 82 -2.75 -2.79 15.77
CA ALA A 82 -2.39 -3.91 14.91
C ALA A 82 -2.97 -3.75 13.49
N ALA A 83 -4.21 -3.26 13.34
CA ALA A 83 -4.81 -2.95 12.04
C ALA A 83 -4.06 -1.84 11.30
N GLN A 84 -3.62 -0.78 12.00
CA GLN A 84 -2.79 0.29 11.43
C GLN A 84 -1.44 -0.25 10.93
N TYR A 85 -0.74 -1.05 11.73
CA TYR A 85 0.53 -1.68 11.34
C TYR A 85 0.34 -2.64 10.15
N TRP A 86 -0.76 -3.38 10.12
CA TRP A 86 -1.11 -4.27 9.01
C TRP A 86 -1.29 -3.49 7.70
N ILE A 87 -2.10 -2.43 7.71
CA ILE A 87 -2.29 -1.56 6.55
C ILE A 87 -0.98 -0.89 6.14
N ALA A 88 -0.16 -0.44 7.10
CA ALA A 88 1.14 0.14 6.79
C ALA A 88 2.07 -0.87 6.08
N ALA A 89 2.13 -2.12 6.57
CA ALA A 89 2.96 -3.16 5.96
C ALA A 89 2.50 -3.53 4.55
N CYS A 90 1.19 -3.72 4.34
CA CYS A 90 0.61 -3.99 3.03
C CYS A 90 0.76 -2.78 2.10
N GLY A 91 0.48 -1.58 2.61
CA GLY A 91 0.50 -0.32 1.88
C GLY A 91 1.88 0.06 1.38
N VAL A 92 2.95 -0.18 2.16
CA VAL A 92 4.34 0.03 1.68
C VAL A 92 4.67 -0.92 0.52
N ALA A 93 4.30 -2.20 0.63
CA ALA A 93 4.53 -3.16 -0.45
C ALA A 93 3.74 -2.80 -1.72
N LEU A 94 2.46 -2.45 -1.55
CA LEU A 94 1.59 -1.99 -2.63
C LEU A 94 2.11 -0.71 -3.29
N ALA A 95 2.58 0.26 -2.49
CA ALA A 95 3.11 1.52 -2.99
C ALA A 95 4.36 1.32 -3.86
N LEU A 96 5.26 0.43 -3.47
CA LEU A 96 6.46 0.13 -4.26
C LEU A 96 6.14 -0.59 -5.56
N ILE A 97 5.16 -1.50 -5.54
CA ILE A 97 4.71 -2.18 -6.76
C ILE A 97 3.98 -1.20 -7.67
N ASP A 98 3.16 -0.31 -7.10
CA ASP A 98 2.44 0.70 -7.86
C ASP A 98 3.41 1.71 -8.52
N VAL A 99 4.44 2.16 -7.81
CA VAL A 99 5.50 3.00 -8.42
C VAL A 99 6.28 2.26 -9.52
N ALA A 100 6.45 0.93 -9.40
CA ALA A 100 7.23 0.14 -10.34
C ALA A 100 6.46 -0.26 -11.61
N VAL A 101 5.18 -0.65 -11.47
CA VAL A 101 4.37 -1.22 -12.57
C VAL A 101 2.98 -0.62 -12.70
N GLN A 102 2.64 0.39 -11.90
CA GLN A 102 1.34 1.08 -11.90
C GLN A 102 0.15 0.11 -11.82
N ARG A 103 0.31 -0.93 -10.99
CA ARG A 103 -0.69 -1.97 -10.78
C ARG A 103 -0.71 -2.39 -9.33
N LEU A 104 -1.92 -2.64 -8.83
CA LEU A 104 -2.16 -3.26 -7.54
C LEU A 104 -2.49 -4.75 -7.74
N PRO A 105 -1.61 -5.69 -7.32
CA PRO A 105 -1.89 -7.11 -7.44
C PRO A 105 -2.91 -7.57 -6.40
N ASP A 106 -3.91 -8.34 -6.82
CA ASP A 106 -4.99 -8.87 -5.96
C ASP A 106 -4.50 -9.67 -4.76
N VAL A 107 -3.34 -10.31 -4.93
CA VAL A 107 -2.66 -11.10 -3.90
C VAL A 107 -2.27 -10.25 -2.68
N LEU A 108 -2.18 -8.93 -2.81
CA LEU A 108 -1.86 -8.02 -1.71
C LEU A 108 -3.07 -7.23 -1.21
N THR A 109 -4.01 -6.89 -2.09
CA THR A 109 -5.22 -6.13 -1.71
C THR A 109 -6.21 -6.99 -0.93
N LEU A 110 -6.36 -8.28 -1.27
CA LEU A 110 -7.22 -9.20 -0.53
C LEU A 110 -6.74 -9.41 0.92
N PRO A 111 -5.45 -9.72 1.19
CA PRO A 111 -4.95 -9.77 2.56
C PRO A 111 -5.06 -8.43 3.29
N ALA A 112 -4.84 -7.30 2.60
CA ALA A 112 -5.01 -5.99 3.22
C ALA A 112 -6.43 -5.81 3.74
N LEU A 113 -7.45 -6.12 2.92
CA LEU A 113 -8.85 -6.04 3.29
C LEU A 113 -9.21 -7.04 4.41
N CYS A 114 -8.98 -8.32 4.17
CA CYS A 114 -9.37 -9.38 5.10
C CYS A 114 -8.66 -9.25 6.45
N GLY A 115 -7.37 -8.94 6.44
CA GLY A 115 -6.59 -8.73 7.67
C GLY A 115 -7.04 -7.48 8.43
N THR A 116 -7.41 -6.40 7.74
CA THR A 116 -7.98 -5.21 8.39
C THR A 116 -9.29 -5.54 9.08
N PHE A 117 -10.25 -6.16 8.38
CA PHE A 117 -11.52 -6.54 9.01
C PHE A 117 -11.34 -7.53 10.16
N LEU A 118 -10.44 -8.51 10.03
CA LEU A 118 -10.12 -9.44 11.11
C LEU A 118 -9.60 -8.71 12.35
N LEU A 119 -8.67 -7.77 12.19
CA LEU A 119 -8.09 -7.03 13.31
C LEU A 119 -9.11 -6.05 13.92
N LEU A 120 -9.97 -5.42 13.12
CA LEU A 120 -11.08 -4.60 13.62
C LEU A 120 -12.13 -5.45 14.34
N THR A 121 -12.41 -6.68 13.90
CA THR A 121 -13.28 -7.59 14.66
C THR A 121 -12.65 -7.97 16.00
N ALA A 122 -11.34 -8.22 16.05
CA ALA A 122 -10.64 -8.47 17.30
C ALA A 122 -10.69 -7.25 18.24
N ALA A 123 -10.53 -6.04 17.71
CA ALA A 123 -10.69 -4.79 18.46
C ALA A 123 -12.10 -4.65 19.04
N GLN A 124 -13.15 -4.98 18.26
CA GLN A 124 -14.53 -4.94 18.72
C GLN A 124 -14.77 -5.93 19.87
N LEU A 125 -14.23 -7.14 19.76
CA LEU A 125 -14.34 -8.18 20.78
C LEU A 125 -13.55 -7.84 22.05
N ALA A 126 -12.46 -7.07 21.91
CA ALA A 126 -11.68 -6.55 23.02
C ALA A 126 -12.32 -5.32 23.70
N GLY A 127 -13.45 -4.82 23.19
CA GLY A 127 -14.15 -3.67 23.73
C GLY A 127 -13.49 -2.31 23.39
N GLU A 128 -12.64 -2.27 22.37
CA GLU A 128 -12.02 -1.02 21.93
C GLU A 128 -13.06 -0.05 21.36
N PRO A 129 -12.86 1.27 21.57
CA PRO A 129 -13.78 2.29 21.06
C PRO A 129 -13.76 2.30 19.53
N GLY A 130 -14.91 2.03 18.94
CA GLY A 130 -15.06 1.96 17.49
C GLY A 130 -16.38 1.29 17.10
N SER A 131 -16.62 1.20 15.80
CA SER A 131 -17.80 0.53 15.28
C SER A 131 -17.47 -0.24 14.01
N LEU A 132 -17.56 -1.56 14.09
CA LEU A 132 -17.44 -2.43 12.92
C LEU A 132 -18.49 -2.10 11.84
N GLY A 133 -19.71 -1.75 12.25
CA GLY A 133 -20.78 -1.35 11.33
C GLY A 133 -20.43 -0.07 10.57
N ARG A 134 -19.86 0.92 11.25
CA ARG A 134 -19.37 2.14 10.61
C ARG A 134 -18.17 1.88 9.72
N ALA A 135 -17.24 1.01 10.14
CA ALA A 135 -16.12 0.58 9.30
C ALA A 135 -16.59 -0.07 7.99
N ALA A 136 -17.57 -0.99 8.05
CA ALA A 136 -18.14 -1.61 6.87
C ALA A 136 -18.87 -0.60 5.96
N ALA A 137 -19.66 0.31 6.55
CA ALA A 137 -20.33 1.37 5.79
C ALA A 137 -19.33 2.32 5.12
N ALA A 138 -18.30 2.75 5.84
CA ALA A 138 -17.23 3.60 5.32
C ALA A 138 -16.42 2.92 4.21
N ALA A 139 -16.12 1.63 4.35
CA ALA A 139 -15.50 0.82 3.31
C ALA A 139 -16.34 0.81 2.02
N ALA A 140 -17.65 0.59 2.15
CA ALA A 140 -18.58 0.60 1.02
C ALA A 140 -18.68 1.99 0.37
N VAL A 141 -18.83 3.05 1.16
CA VAL A 141 -18.90 4.43 0.67
C VAL A 141 -17.63 4.82 -0.07
N LEU A 142 -16.45 4.59 0.51
CA LEU A 142 -15.19 4.96 -0.12
C LEU A 142 -14.97 4.17 -1.41
N THR A 143 -15.31 2.87 -1.41
CA THR A 143 -15.23 2.04 -2.61
C THR A 143 -16.18 2.54 -3.70
N ALA A 144 -17.41 2.91 -3.36
CA ALA A 144 -18.38 3.44 -4.32
C ALA A 144 -17.89 4.76 -4.94
N VAL A 145 -17.39 5.70 -4.13
CA VAL A 145 -16.82 6.97 -4.61
C VAL A 145 -15.65 6.71 -5.56
N PHE A 146 -14.75 5.79 -5.19
CA PHE A 146 -13.58 5.46 -6.01
C PHE A 146 -13.94 4.75 -7.30
N LEU A 147 -14.96 3.88 -7.28
CA LEU A 147 -15.51 3.27 -8.49
C LEU A 147 -16.08 4.34 -9.43
N LEU A 148 -16.85 5.30 -8.91
CA LEU A 148 -17.39 6.40 -9.72
C LEU A 148 -16.29 7.22 -10.39
N ILE A 149 -15.21 7.53 -9.68
CA ILE A 149 -14.04 8.24 -10.22
C ILE A 149 -13.30 7.36 -11.25
N ALA A 150 -13.19 6.06 -11.01
CA ALA A 150 -12.58 5.13 -11.97
C ALA A 150 -13.39 5.06 -13.28
N PHE A 151 -14.72 5.15 -13.23
CA PHE A 151 -15.56 5.21 -14.43
C PHE A 151 -15.34 6.46 -15.28
N THR A 152 -14.89 7.57 -14.71
CA THR A 152 -14.53 8.77 -15.49
C THR A 152 -13.17 8.65 -16.17
N GLY A 153 -12.45 7.53 -15.97
CA GLY A 153 -11.09 7.32 -16.49
C GLY A 153 -10.01 8.11 -15.75
N ALA A 154 -10.35 8.82 -14.67
CA ALA A 154 -9.42 9.63 -13.90
C ALA A 154 -8.53 8.80 -12.96
N MET A 155 -8.96 7.58 -12.61
CA MET A 155 -8.30 6.72 -11.63
C MET A 155 -8.20 5.27 -12.14
N GLY A 156 -7.08 4.62 -11.83
CA GLY A 156 -6.88 3.21 -12.14
C GLY A 156 -7.73 2.30 -11.25
N ILE A 157 -8.27 1.21 -11.83
CA ILE A 157 -9.06 0.20 -11.13
C ILE A 157 -8.27 -0.46 -9.96
N GLY A 158 -6.93 -0.37 -9.99
CA GLY A 158 -6.07 -0.84 -8.90
C GLY A 158 -6.32 -0.12 -7.57
N ASP A 159 -6.43 1.20 -7.58
CA ASP A 159 -6.58 2.02 -6.37
C ASP A 159 -7.92 1.78 -5.67
N VAL A 160 -8.96 1.48 -6.47
CA VAL A 160 -10.30 1.11 -5.97
C VAL A 160 -10.23 -0.11 -5.05
N LYS A 161 -9.30 -1.05 -5.29
CA LYS A 161 -9.16 -2.25 -4.46
C LYS A 161 -8.57 -1.97 -3.08
N LEU A 162 -7.86 -0.85 -2.91
CA LEU A 162 -7.34 -0.39 -1.63
C LEU A 162 -8.39 0.38 -0.83
N ALA A 163 -9.34 1.03 -1.51
CA ALA A 163 -10.41 1.82 -0.90
C ALA A 163 -11.18 1.10 0.23
N PRO A 164 -11.61 -0.17 0.10
CA PRO A 164 -12.36 -0.81 1.18
C PRO A 164 -11.52 -1.05 2.44
N ALA A 165 -10.22 -1.36 2.30
CA ALA A 165 -9.34 -1.54 3.46
C ALA A 165 -9.09 -0.22 4.20
N ILE A 166 -8.80 0.85 3.45
CA ILE A 166 -8.58 2.20 4.00
C ILE A 166 -9.88 2.75 4.61
N GLY A 167 -11.00 2.57 3.91
CA GLY A 167 -12.31 3.01 4.38
C GLY A 167 -12.74 2.30 5.65
N ALA A 168 -12.44 1.00 5.78
CA ALA A 168 -12.67 0.25 7.01
C ALA A 168 -11.84 0.79 8.18
N LEU A 169 -10.53 1.02 7.98
CA LEU A 169 -9.64 1.53 9.02
C LEU A 169 -10.07 2.92 9.51
N LEU A 170 -10.35 3.85 8.60
CA LEU A 170 -10.76 5.21 8.97
C LEU A 170 -12.18 5.25 9.55
N GLY A 171 -13.09 4.48 8.98
CA GLY A 171 -14.47 4.37 9.44
C GLY A 171 -14.62 3.74 10.82
N TRP A 172 -13.66 2.93 11.25
CA TRP A 172 -13.59 2.45 12.62
C TRP A 172 -13.59 3.62 13.62
N SER A 173 -12.73 4.62 13.41
CA SER A 173 -12.59 5.78 14.28
C SER A 173 -13.74 6.78 14.15
N SER A 174 -14.02 7.28 12.93
CA SER A 174 -15.14 8.21 12.69
C SER A 174 -15.37 8.50 11.20
N TRP A 175 -16.54 9.05 10.87
CA TRP A 175 -16.81 9.61 9.54
C TRP A 175 -15.90 10.80 9.20
N THR A 176 -15.55 11.59 10.22
CA THR A 176 -14.64 12.74 10.08
C THR A 176 -13.23 12.26 9.70
N ALA A 177 -12.75 11.17 10.30
CA ALA A 177 -11.49 10.54 9.94
C ALA A 177 -11.50 9.99 8.51
N LEU A 178 -12.62 9.40 8.08
CA LEU A 178 -12.79 8.98 6.68
C LEU A 178 -12.64 10.15 5.71
N PHE A 179 -13.35 11.25 5.97
CA PHE A 179 -13.31 12.43 5.11
C PHE A 179 -11.91 13.05 5.05
N TRP A 180 -11.30 13.34 6.20
CA TRP A 180 -9.97 13.94 6.24
C TRP A 180 -8.88 13.01 5.72
N GLY A 181 -8.98 11.70 5.98
CA GLY A 181 -8.02 10.72 5.46
C GLY A 181 -8.08 10.62 3.95
N ALA A 182 -9.29 10.57 3.37
CA ALA A 182 -9.48 10.60 1.93
C ALA A 182 -8.99 11.91 1.32
N ALA A 183 -9.38 13.06 1.90
CA ALA A 183 -8.97 14.38 1.43
C ALA A 183 -7.44 14.57 1.50
N ALA A 184 -6.80 14.17 2.61
CA ALA A 184 -5.35 14.21 2.76
C ALA A 184 -4.66 13.34 1.71
N GLY A 185 -5.17 12.13 1.45
CA GLY A 185 -4.65 11.26 0.40
C GLY A 185 -4.71 11.90 -0.99
N PHE A 186 -5.83 12.55 -1.33
CA PHE A 186 -5.98 13.28 -2.58
C PHE A 186 -5.04 14.49 -2.68
N VAL A 187 -4.93 15.30 -1.62
CA VAL A 187 -4.06 16.48 -1.60
C VAL A 187 -2.59 16.08 -1.74
N VAL A 188 -2.14 15.09 -0.95
CA VAL A 188 -0.78 14.58 -1.02
C VAL A 188 -0.48 14.01 -2.42
N GLY A 189 -1.42 13.24 -2.98
CA GLY A 189 -1.28 12.71 -4.34
C GLY A 189 -1.19 13.80 -5.40
N ALA A 190 -2.07 14.79 -5.35
CA ALA A 190 -2.06 15.90 -6.29
C ALA A 190 -0.75 16.71 -6.22
N VAL A 191 -0.29 17.08 -5.02
CA VAL A 191 0.95 17.85 -4.84
C VAL A 191 2.16 17.10 -5.38
N LEU A 192 2.29 15.81 -5.05
CA LEU A 192 3.44 15.00 -5.44
C LEU A 192 3.44 14.68 -6.94
N GLU A 193 2.28 14.48 -7.55
CA GLU A 193 2.18 14.32 -9.00
C GLU A 193 2.53 15.61 -9.75
N VAL A 194 2.04 16.76 -9.27
CA VAL A 194 2.42 18.06 -9.83
C VAL A 194 3.94 18.28 -9.70
N ALA A 195 4.53 17.92 -8.57
CA ALA A 195 5.99 17.98 -8.39
C ALA A 195 6.74 17.04 -9.35
N ARG A 196 6.25 15.83 -9.59
CA ARG A 196 6.85 14.89 -10.57
C ARG A 196 6.75 15.41 -12.00
N MET A 197 5.64 16.08 -12.35
CA MET A 197 5.47 16.74 -13.63
C MET A 197 6.46 17.90 -13.79
N ALA A 198 6.63 18.73 -12.76
CA ALA A 198 7.57 19.85 -12.76
C ALA A 198 9.03 19.42 -12.95
N VAL A 199 9.40 18.24 -12.43
CA VAL A 199 10.76 17.68 -12.54
C VAL A 199 10.96 16.87 -13.84
N GLY A 200 9.98 16.87 -14.75
CA GLY A 200 10.06 16.17 -16.04
C GLY A 200 10.09 14.64 -15.93
N ARG A 201 9.73 14.09 -14.76
CA ARG A 201 9.71 12.64 -14.47
C ARG A 201 8.34 12.00 -14.62
N ALA A 202 7.30 12.78 -14.92
CA ALA A 202 5.96 12.27 -15.17
C ALA A 202 5.77 11.87 -16.64
N ARG A 203 5.41 10.61 -16.89
CA ARG A 203 4.83 10.20 -18.18
C ARG A 203 3.34 10.52 -18.13
N ARG A 204 2.80 11.14 -19.19
CA ARG A 204 1.42 11.66 -19.31
C ARG A 204 0.29 10.65 -19.08
N THR A 205 0.56 9.38 -18.82
CA THR A 205 -0.41 8.32 -19.08
C THR A 205 -1.08 7.71 -17.86
N HIS A 206 -0.49 7.66 -16.66
CA HIS A 206 -1.19 7.16 -15.46
C HIS A 206 -0.58 7.70 -14.17
N VAL A 207 -1.43 8.20 -13.26
CA VAL A 207 -1.09 8.62 -11.90
C VAL A 207 -1.31 7.46 -10.94
N SER A 208 -0.37 7.24 -10.04
CA SER A 208 -0.38 6.17 -9.03
C SER A 208 -0.87 6.72 -7.68
N PHE A 209 -2.16 6.60 -7.37
CA PHE A 209 -2.76 7.22 -6.17
C PHE A 209 -2.65 6.36 -4.89
N GLY A 210 -2.52 5.03 -5.03
CA GLY A 210 -2.47 4.08 -3.92
C GLY A 210 -1.50 4.45 -2.78
N PRO A 211 -0.21 4.79 -3.05
CA PRO A 211 0.74 5.19 -2.01
C PRO A 211 0.25 6.37 -1.16
N TYR A 212 -0.33 7.37 -1.82
CA TYR A 212 -0.70 8.64 -1.19
C TYR A 212 -1.96 8.47 -0.34
N MET A 213 -2.89 7.62 -0.77
CA MET A 213 -4.05 7.24 0.04
C MET A 213 -3.64 6.53 1.34
N VAL A 214 -2.68 5.61 1.28
CA VAL A 214 -2.18 4.92 2.48
C VAL A 214 -1.55 5.93 3.44
N ILE A 215 -0.74 6.87 2.93
CA ILE A 215 -0.12 7.91 3.75
C ILE A 215 -1.19 8.79 4.42
N GLY A 216 -2.16 9.29 3.66
CA GLY A 216 -3.25 10.12 4.21
C GLY A 216 -4.09 9.37 5.24
N ALA A 217 -4.40 8.11 4.97
CA ALA A 217 -5.16 7.27 5.89
C ALA A 217 -4.42 7.03 7.20
N LEU A 218 -3.14 6.66 7.15
CA LEU A 218 -2.35 6.42 8.35
C LEU A 218 -2.18 7.72 9.16
N ALA A 219 -1.82 8.83 8.51
CA ALA A 219 -1.64 10.12 9.17
C ALA A 219 -2.89 10.54 9.96
N VAL A 220 -4.07 10.42 9.36
CA VAL A 220 -5.33 10.79 10.03
C VAL A 220 -5.74 9.76 11.09
N SER A 221 -5.55 8.47 10.82
CA SER A 221 -5.89 7.41 11.77
C SER A 221 -5.08 7.48 13.07
N VAL A 222 -3.84 7.94 13.00
CA VAL A 222 -2.94 8.09 14.15
C VAL A 222 -3.35 9.28 15.03
N THR A 223 -3.91 10.33 14.43
CA THR A 223 -4.46 11.47 15.17
C THR A 223 -5.88 11.24 15.71
N ALA A 224 -6.57 10.21 15.22
CA ALA A 224 -7.95 9.90 15.58
C ALA A 224 -8.07 8.71 16.56
N ALA A 225 -6.93 8.18 17.01
CA ALA A 225 -6.80 7.09 17.98
C ALA A 225 -6.79 7.61 19.42
#